data_AF-A0AA96QF93-F1
#
_entry.id   AF-A0AA96QF93-F1
#
_cell.length_a   1.000
_cell.length_b   1.000
_cell.length_c   1.000
_cell.angle_alpha   90.00
_cell.angle_beta   90.00
_cell.angle_gamma   90.00
#
_symmetry.space_group_name_H-M   'P 1'
#
loop_
_entity.id
_entity.type
_entity.pdbx_description
1 polymer ?
#
loop_
_entity_poly.entity_id
_entity_poly.type
_entity_poly.pdbx_seq_one_letter_code
_entity_poly.pdbx_strand_id
1 'polypeptide(L)'
;MNPDAAYDVKLSGYDLIMLLAGLKAYLQAFAQHRELDGGTTHPDDQWRHLQRHVGELIWRLEDAGAGPDTLVIHSDEAVEPRTEEQ
;
A
#
# COMPACT_ATOMS: atom_id res chain seq x y z
N MET A 1 -16.73 -15.62 -7.40
CA MET A 1 -16.75 -14.36 -6.63
C MET A 1 -16.51 -13.24 -7.62
N ASN A 2 -17.38 -12.24 -7.71
CA ASN A 2 -17.15 -11.10 -8.62
C ASN A 2 -16.20 -10.14 -7.89
N PRO A 3 -14.95 -9.94 -8.36
CA PRO A 3 -14.01 -9.02 -7.71
C PRO A 3 -14.49 -7.57 -7.76
N ASP A 4 -15.41 -7.23 -8.67
CA ASP A 4 -15.91 -5.87 -8.87
C ASP A 4 -17.23 -5.59 -8.12
N ALA A 5 -17.73 -6.54 -7.34
CA ALA A 5 -18.88 -6.29 -6.49
C ALA A 5 -18.47 -5.36 -5.34
N ALA A 6 -19.19 -4.24 -5.18
CA ALA A 6 -18.98 -3.35 -4.05
C ALA A 6 -19.40 -4.07 -2.75
N TYR A 7 -18.44 -4.30 -1.86
CA TYR A 7 -18.67 -4.87 -0.53
C TYR A 7 -18.48 -3.77 0.51
N ASP A 8 -19.43 -3.63 1.44
CA ASP A 8 -19.26 -2.78 2.62
C ASP A 8 -18.28 -3.48 3.57
N VAL A 9 -17.00 -3.12 3.48
CA VAL A 9 -15.94 -3.63 4.35
C VAL A 9 -15.70 -2.61 5.45
N LYS A 10 -15.95 -3.01 6.69
CA LYS A 10 -15.65 -2.20 7.88
C LYS A 10 -14.37 -2.71 8.53
N LEU A 11 -13.36 -1.86 8.59
CA LEU A 11 -12.09 -2.14 9.24
C LEU A 11 -12.07 -1.47 10.62
N SER A 12 -11.68 -2.22 11.65
CA SER A 12 -11.37 -1.62 12.94
C SER A 12 -10.01 -0.91 12.89
N GLY A 13 -9.73 -0.04 13.86
CA GLY A 13 -8.40 0.59 13.97
C GLY A 13 -7.26 -0.44 14.09
N TYR A 14 -7.52 -1.59 14.73
CA TYR A 14 -6.56 -2.69 14.79
C TYR A 14 -6.30 -3.30 13.41
N ASP A 15 -7.35 -3.52 12.62
CA ASP A 15 -7.24 -4.05 11.26
C ASP A 15 -6.43 -3.10 10.37
N LEU A 16 -6.65 -1.79 10.49
CA LEU A 16 -5.88 -0.78 9.77
C LEU A 16 -4.39 -0.82 10.12
N ILE A 17 -4.06 -0.87 11.41
CA ILE A 17 -2.66 -0.98 11.87
C ILE A 17 -2.01 -2.27 11.34
N MET A 18 -2.71 -3.40 11.41
CA MET A 18 -2.22 -4.68 10.94
C MET A 18 -2.01 -4.70 9.42
N LEU A 19 -2.95 -4.13 8.66
CA LEU A 19 -2.83 -4.01 7.20
C LEU A 19 -1.64 -3.12 6.82
N LEU A 20 -1.48 -1.96 7.48
CA LEU A 20 -0.32 -1.08 7.27
C LEU A 20 1.00 -1.81 7.55
N ALA A 21 1.11 -2.50 8.69
CA ALA A 21 2.30 -3.28 9.02
C ALA A 21 2.57 -4.38 7.99
N GLY A 22 1.52 -5.07 7.53
CA GLY A 22 1.60 -6.11 6.51
C GLY A 22 2.09 -5.60 5.16
N LEU A 23 1.59 -4.44 4.70
CA LEU A 23 2.00 -3.83 3.44
C LEU A 23 3.48 -3.39 3.46
N LYS A 24 3.94 -2.83 4.59
CA LYS A 24 5.35 -2.48 4.77
C LYS A 24 6.25 -3.71 4.79
N ALA A 25 5.86 -4.74 5.54
CA ALA A 25 6.58 -6.01 5.57
C ALA A 25 6.62 -6.67 4.18
N TYR A 26 5.55 -6.55 3.39
CA TYR A 26 5.48 -7.05 2.03
C TYR A 26 6.48 -6.33 1.10
N LEU A 27 6.54 -5.00 1.13
CA LEU A 27 7.55 -4.25 0.38
C LEU A 27 8.97 -4.64 0.77
N GLN A 28 9.24 -4.80 2.07
CA GLN A 28 10.55 -5.20 2.56
C GLN A 28 10.93 -6.61 2.10
N ALA A 29 10.02 -7.58 2.20
CA ALA A 29 10.26 -8.95 1.77
C ALA A 29 10.47 -9.03 0.25
N PHE A 30 9.71 -8.26 -0.51
CA PHE A 30 9.85 -8.21 -1.97
C PHE A 30 11.20 -7.60 -2.38
N ALA A 31 11.63 -6.52 -1.72
CA ALA A 31 12.93 -5.92 -1.95
C ALA A 31 14.08 -6.90 -1.67
N GLN A 32 14.03 -7.62 -0.54
CA GLN A 32 15.00 -8.66 -0.20
C GLN A 32 15.02 -9.79 -1.25
N HIS A 33 13.85 -10.23 -1.72
CA HIS A 33 13.79 -11.25 -2.77
C HIS A 33 14.45 -10.77 -4.07
N ARG A 34 14.21 -9.51 -4.45
CA ARG A 34 14.80 -8.89 -5.64
C ARG A 34 16.32 -8.72 -5.53
N GLU A 35 16.84 -8.49 -4.34
CA GLU A 35 18.29 -8.45 -4.09
C GLU A 35 18.94 -9.82 -4.30
N LEU A 36 18.24 -10.91 -3.97
CA LEU A 36 18.76 -12.28 -4.13
C LEU A 36 18.85 -12.72 -5.60
N ASP A 37 17.92 -12.29 -6.44
CA ASP A 37 17.87 -12.68 -7.86
C ASP A 37 18.33 -11.58 -8.83
N GLY A 38 18.78 -10.44 -8.31
CA GLY A 38 19.24 -9.29 -9.08
C GLY A 38 18.16 -8.61 -9.92
N GLY A 39 16.87 -8.78 -9.59
CA GLY A 39 15.76 -8.26 -10.39
C GLY A 39 15.39 -9.13 -11.58
N THR A 40 15.87 -10.37 -11.65
CA THR A 40 15.59 -11.27 -12.78
C THR A 40 14.12 -11.69 -12.83
N THR A 41 13.51 -12.02 -11.70
CA THR A 41 12.09 -12.41 -11.63
C THR A 41 11.17 -11.19 -11.65
N HIS A 42 11.65 -10.07 -11.13
CA HIS A 42 10.90 -8.82 -11.00
C HIS A 42 11.73 -7.63 -11.49
N PRO A 43 11.64 -7.30 -12.79
CA PRO A 43 12.32 -6.16 -13.38
C PRO A 43 11.96 -4.82 -12.71
N ASP A 44 12.84 -3.83 -12.86
CA ASP A 44 12.75 -2.53 -12.18
C ASP A 44 11.42 -1.80 -12.36
N ASP A 45 10.82 -1.88 -13.55
CA ASP A 45 9.54 -1.27 -13.87
C ASP A 45 8.40 -1.92 -13.07
N GLN A 46 8.39 -3.25 -12.97
CA GLN A 46 7.43 -4.00 -12.15
C GLN A 46 7.62 -3.69 -10.67
N TRP A 47 8.87 -3.60 -10.21
CA TRP A 47 9.17 -3.22 -8.83
C TRP A 47 8.66 -1.82 -8.51
N ARG A 48 8.94 -0.82 -9.35
CA ARG A 48 8.45 0.55 -9.18
C ARG A 48 6.94 0.63 -9.23
N HIS A 49 6.30 -0.15 -10.09
CA HIS A 49 4.85 -0.24 -10.16
C HIS A 49 4.25 -0.79 -8.86
N LEU A 50 4.83 -1.87 -8.33
CA LEU A 50 4.43 -2.46 -7.07
C LEU A 50 4.60 -1.48 -5.90
N GLN A 51 5.77 -0.86 -5.78
CA GLN A 51 6.06 0.14 -4.74
C GLN A 51 5.02 1.26 -4.77
N ARG A 52 4.70 1.77 -5.96
CA ARG A 52 3.69 2.80 -6.12
C ARG A 52 2.31 2.30 -5.67
N HIS A 53 1.87 1.17 -6.19
CA HIS A 53 0.53 0.67 -5.89
C HIS A 53 0.34 0.40 -4.40
N VAL A 54 1.34 -0.21 -3.75
CA VAL A 54 1.31 -0.44 -2.29
C VAL A 54 1.40 0.89 -1.53
N GLY A 55 2.22 1.84 -1.97
CA GLY A 55 2.32 3.16 -1.36
C GLY A 55 1.01 3.95 -1.41
N GLU A 56 0.26 3.84 -2.50
CA GLU A 56 -1.08 4.44 -2.65
C GLU A 56 -2.10 3.78 -1.70
N LEU A 57 -1.98 2.47 -1.45
CA LEU A 57 -2.80 1.78 -0.44
C LEU A 57 -2.43 2.21 0.98
N ILE A 58 -1.14 2.33 1.29
CA ILE A 58 -0.65 2.81 2.59
C ILE A 58 -1.20 4.20 2.86
N TRP A 59 -1.09 5.13 1.90
CA TRP A 59 -1.64 6.48 2.02
C TRP A 59 -3.14 6.46 2.39
N ARG A 60 -3.95 5.72 1.62
CA ARG A 60 -5.40 5.63 1.84
C ARG A 60 -5.76 5.04 3.20
N LEU A 61 -4.99 4.07 3.68
CA LEU A 61 -5.21 3.45 5.00
C LEU A 61 -4.81 4.39 6.14
N GLU A 62 -3.73 5.16 5.99
CA GLU A 62 -3.33 6.18 6.96
C GLU A 62 -4.39 7.28 7.06
N ASP A 63 -4.92 7.76 5.94
CA ASP A 63 -6.03 8.73 5.90
C ASP A 63 -7.31 8.15 6.51
N ALA A 64 -7.67 6.91 6.17
CA ALA A 64 -8.87 6.26 6.70
C ALA A 64 -8.79 5.99 8.22
N GLY A 65 -7.58 5.79 8.74
CA GLY A 65 -7.33 5.61 10.18
C GLY A 65 -7.31 6.91 10.97
N ALA A 66 -7.18 8.04 10.30
CA ALA A 66 -7.17 9.36 10.93
C ALA A 66 -8.58 9.81 11.29
N GLY A 67 -8.73 10.37 12.49
CA GLY A 67 -9.99 11.01 12.87
C GLY A 67 -10.25 12.27 12.05
N PRO A 68 -11.50 12.75 11.98
CA PRO A 68 -11.81 14.05 11.39
C PRO A 68 -10.93 15.14 12.03
N ASP A 69 -10.44 16.06 11.20
CA ASP A 69 -9.53 17.17 11.57
C ASP A 69 -8.15 16.76 12.09
N THR A 70 -7.76 15.49 11.93
CA THR A 70 -6.38 15.05 12.22
C THR A 70 -5.49 15.28 11.01
N LEU A 71 -4.40 16.03 11.20
CA LEU A 71 -3.34 16.12 10.20
C LEU A 71 -2.59 14.78 10.16
N VAL A 72 -2.61 14.11 9.02
CA VAL A 72 -1.86 12.86 8.80
C VAL A 72 -0.45 13.21 8.34
N ILE A 73 0.54 12.64 9.05
CA ILE A 73 1.93 12.62 8.56
C ILE A 73 2.14 11.24 7.97
N HIS A 74 2.21 11.19 6.65
CA HIS A 74 2.38 9.95 5.91
C HIS A 74 3.76 9.36 6.09
N SER A 75 3.82 8.03 6.06
CA SER A 75 5.10 7.33 6.13
C SER A 75 5.90 7.39 4.83
N ASP A 76 7.20 7.10 4.89
CA ASP A 76 8.11 7.19 3.75
C ASP A 76 7.68 6.30 2.56
N GLU A 77 7.02 5.19 2.83
CA GLU A 77 6.50 4.28 1.79
C GLU A 77 5.19 4.76 1.16
N ALA A 78 4.49 5.70 1.79
CA ALA A 78 3.20 6.19 1.32
C ALA A 78 3.38 7.09 0.08
N VAL A 79 2.49 6.91 -0.89
CA VAL A 79 2.49 7.68 -2.13
C VAL A 79 1.10 8.23 -2.35
N GLU A 80 0.99 9.52 -2.66
CA GLU A 80 -0.29 10.14 -2.95
C GLU A 80 -1.00 9.42 -4.12
N PRO A 81 -2.24 8.95 -3.92
CA PRO A 81 -3.01 8.29 -4.96
C PRO A 81 -3.20 9.23 -6.15
N ARG A 82 -3.01 8.70 -7.35
CA ARG A 82 -3.43 9.42 -8.56
C ARG A 82 -4.95 9.60 -8.49
N THR A 83 -5.42 10.84 -8.65
CA THR A 83 -6.81 11.11 -8.95
C THR A 83 -7.14 10.37 -10.24
N GLU A 84 -8.27 9.66 -10.30
CA GLU A 84 -8.72 8.94 -11.49
C GLU A 84 -9.09 9.93 -12.62
N GLU A 85 -8.09 10.59 -13.20
CA GLU A 85 -8.19 11.45 -14.39
C GLU A 85 -6.90 11.33 -15.24
N GLN A 86 -6.40 10.12 -15.53
CA GLN A 86 -5.44 9.86 -16.62
C GLN A 86 -5.62 8.47 -17.23
#